data_AF-A0A3N7GK25-F1
#
_entry.id   AF-A0A3N7GK25-F1
#
_cell.length_a   1.000
_cell.length_b   1.000
_cell.length_c   1.000
_cell.angle_alpha   90.00
_cell.angle_beta   90.00
_cell.angle_gamma   90.00
#
_symmetry.space_group_name_H-M   'P 1'
#
loop_
_entity.id
_entity.type
_entity.pdbx_description
1 polymer ?
#
loop_
_entity_poly.entity_id
_entity_poly.type
_entity_poly.pdbx_seq_one_letter_code
_entity_poly.pdbx_strand_id
1 'polypeptide(L)'
;MGDRYPPTEHIDVYYAERDVEFEYKVIGHLSELVSGVNGEESAKQSIIAKCREVGADGVIILGFEYAGSEDTKRYQKAQAIKYID
;
A
#
# COMPACT_ATOMS: atom_id res chain seq x y z
N MET A 1 -19.95 -9.62 0.83
CA MET A 1 -19.98 -8.19 1.24
C MET A 1 -18.57 -7.88 1.71
N GLY A 2 -17.84 -7.02 0.99
CA GLY A 2 -16.50 -6.62 1.42
C GLY A 2 -16.66 -5.48 2.41
N ASP A 3 -16.15 -5.65 3.63
CA ASP A 3 -16.12 -4.61 4.65
C ASP A 3 -15.57 -3.31 4.06
N ARG A 4 -16.44 -2.31 3.91
CA ARG A 4 -16.06 -0.95 3.54
C ARG A 4 -15.88 -0.18 4.84
N TYR A 5 -14.63 0.06 5.21
CA TYR A 5 -14.32 0.92 6.34
C TYR A 5 -14.49 2.39 5.93
N PRO A 6 -14.89 3.27 6.85
CA PRO A 6 -14.91 4.71 6.56
C PRO A 6 -13.50 5.17 6.20
N PRO A 7 -13.37 6.10 5.24
CA PRO A 7 -12.05 6.59 4.85
C PRO A 7 -11.36 7.28 6.01
N THR A 8 -10.03 7.12 6.10
CA THR A 8 -9.21 7.71 7.16
C THR A 8 -8.47 8.95 6.66
N GLU A 9 -8.26 9.92 7.56
CA GLU A 9 -7.46 11.11 7.24
C GLU A 9 -5.95 10.84 7.42
N HIS A 10 -5.60 9.97 8.37
CA HIS A 10 -4.23 9.60 8.70
C HIS A 10 -3.93 8.17 8.29
N ILE A 11 -2.78 7.97 7.65
CA ILE A 11 -2.25 6.65 7.30
C ILE A 11 -0.82 6.60 7.80
N ASP A 12 -0.55 5.69 8.72
CA ASP A 12 0.82 5.35 9.09
C ASP A 12 1.50 4.59 7.95
N VAL A 13 2.75 4.93 7.65
CA VAL A 13 3.51 4.31 6.56
C VAL A 13 4.65 3.50 7.16
N TYR A 14 4.55 2.19 7.03
CA TYR A 14 5.54 1.23 7.48
C TYR A 14 6.31 0.66 6.29
N TYR A 15 7.56 0.26 6.51
CA TYR A 15 8.40 -0.38 5.49
C TYR A 15 8.61 -1.88 5.74
N ALA A 16 8.08 -2.41 6.83
CA ALA A 16 8.09 -3.83 7.15
C ALA A 16 6.99 -4.16 8.16
N GLU A 17 6.50 -5.40 8.12
CA GLU A 17 5.50 -5.91 9.08
C GLU A 17 5.96 -5.79 10.54
N ARG A 18 7.26 -5.97 10.78
CA ARG A 18 7.88 -5.85 12.11
C ARG A 18 7.91 -4.42 12.67
N ASP A 19 7.68 -3.42 11.82
CA ASP A 19 7.68 -1.99 12.20
C ASP A 19 6.33 -1.59 12.81
N VAL A 20 5.31 -2.43 12.63
CA VAL A 20 3.98 -2.22 13.19
C VAL A 20 3.98 -2.73 14.63
N GLU A 21 3.86 -1.82 15.59
CA GLU A 21 3.84 -2.14 17.03
C GLU A 21 2.48 -2.71 17.49
N PHE A 22 1.43 -2.50 16.70
CA PHE A 22 0.06 -2.88 17.02
C PHE A 22 -0.33 -4.17 16.30
N GLU A 23 -1.24 -4.95 16.89
CA GLU A 23 -1.90 -6.01 16.15
C GLU A 23 -2.73 -5.41 15.02
N TYR A 24 -2.63 -6.01 13.84
CA TYR A 24 -3.31 -5.53 12.64
C TYR A 24 -3.84 -6.67 11.78
N LYS A 25 -4.81 -6.34 10.93
CA LYS A 25 -5.27 -7.22 9.85
C LYS A 25 -5.06 -6.54 8.50
N VAL A 26 -4.65 -7.33 7.51
CA VAL A 26 -4.57 -6.85 6.12
C VAL A 26 -5.98 -6.76 5.55
N ILE A 27 -6.40 -5.55 5.18
CA ILE A 27 -7.71 -5.30 4.57
C ILE A 27 -7.63 -5.14 3.05
N GLY A 28 -6.41 -5.01 2.50
CA GLY A 28 -6.21 -4.91 1.05
C GLY A 28 -4.76 -5.07 0.63
N HIS A 29 -4.56 -5.62 -0.57
CA HIS A 29 -3.25 -5.66 -1.23
C HIS A 29 -3.27 -4.68 -2.39
N LEU A 30 -2.25 -3.84 -2.47
CA LEU A 30 -2.12 -2.76 -3.44
C LEU A 30 -0.85 -3.00 -4.26
N SER A 31 -0.95 -2.74 -5.57
CA SER A 31 0.17 -2.80 -6.49
C SER A 31 0.00 -1.73 -7.54
N GLU A 32 0.89 -0.74 -7.53
CA GLU A 32 0.87 0.36 -8.51
C GLU A 32 2.04 0.25 -9.47
N LEU A 33 1.78 0.50 -10.76
CA LEU A 33 2.83 0.55 -11.78
C LEU A 33 3.70 1.78 -11.57
N VAL A 34 5.00 1.57 -11.43
CA VAL A 34 6.03 2.61 -11.41
C VAL A 34 6.41 2.90 -12.85
N SER A 35 6.00 4.06 -13.36
CA SER A 35 6.28 4.48 -14.75
C SER A 35 6.74 5.94 -14.80
N GLY A 36 7.73 6.22 -15.65
CA GLY A 36 8.31 7.56 -15.83
C GLY A 36 9.34 7.97 -14.77
N VAL A 37 9.85 9.20 -14.89
CA VAL A 37 10.99 9.72 -14.09
C VAL A 37 10.65 9.85 -12.59
N ASN A 38 9.39 10.14 -12.24
CA ASN A 38 8.91 10.26 -10.85
C ASN A 38 7.93 9.13 -10.48
N GLY A 39 7.99 8.00 -11.18
CA GLY A 39 7.00 6.92 -11.03
C GLY A 39 6.90 6.37 -9.61
N GLU A 40 8.00 6.41 -8.83
CA GLU A 40 8.03 5.90 -7.46
C GLU A 40 7.22 6.77 -6.50
N GLU A 41 7.36 8.09 -6.60
CA GLU A 41 6.57 9.03 -5.80
C GLU A 41 5.10 8.97 -6.18
N SER A 42 4.78 8.94 -7.48
CA SER A 42 3.40 8.82 -7.95
C SER A 42 2.74 7.50 -7.53
N ALA A 43 3.46 6.38 -7.62
CA ALA A 43 2.97 5.09 -7.16
C ALA A 43 2.71 5.10 -5.66
N LYS A 44 3.64 5.64 -4.85
CA LYS A 44 3.48 5.78 -3.40
C LYS A 44 2.26 6.62 -3.04
N GLN A 45 2.09 7.79 -3.66
CA GLN A 45 0.94 8.66 -3.41
C GLN A 45 -0.39 7.99 -3.78
N SER A 46 -0.42 7.26 -4.90
CA SER A 46 -1.60 6.51 -5.35
C SER A 46 -1.95 5.37 -4.38
N ILE A 47 -0.95 4.63 -3.89
CA ILE A 47 -1.12 3.61 -2.85
C ILE A 47 -1.72 4.22 -1.59
N ILE A 48 -1.17 5.34 -1.09
CA ILE A 48 -1.65 5.99 0.14
C ILE A 48 -3.09 6.50 -0.04
N ALA A 49 -3.41 7.11 -1.19
CA ALA A 49 -4.77 7.54 -1.50
C ALA A 49 -5.76 6.37 -1.46
N LYS A 50 -5.41 5.24 -2.10
CA LYS A 50 -6.23 4.03 -2.08
C LYS A 50 -6.39 3.46 -0.67
N CYS A 51 -5.33 3.47 0.15
CA CYS A 51 -5.39 3.06 1.56
C CYS A 51 -6.41 3.89 2.35
N ARG A 52 -6.41 5.22 2.14
CA ARG A 52 -7.41 6.11 2.76
C ARG A 52 -8.81 5.78 2.31
N GLU A 53 -9.03 5.56 1.01
CA GLU A 53 -10.36 5.25 0.46
C GLU A 53 -10.93 3.93 0.99
N VAL A 54 -10.08 2.93 1.24
CA VAL A 54 -10.51 1.64 1.81
C VAL A 54 -10.65 1.67 3.33
N GLY A 55 -10.31 2.78 3.98
CA GLY A 55 -10.37 2.96 5.43
C GLY A 55 -9.30 2.19 6.20
N ALA A 56 -8.11 2.04 5.60
CA ALA A 56 -6.92 1.54 6.27
C ALA A 56 -6.43 2.53 7.32
N ASP A 57 -5.83 2.04 8.40
CA ASP A 57 -5.17 2.89 9.39
C ASP A 57 -3.67 3.00 9.10
N GLY A 58 -3.11 2.01 8.42
CA GLY A 58 -1.71 2.01 7.98
C GLY A 58 -1.51 1.36 6.61
N VAL A 59 -0.32 1.58 6.06
CA VAL A 59 0.15 0.92 4.85
C VAL A 59 1.56 0.36 5.06
N ILE A 60 1.77 -0.89 4.69
CA ILE A 60 3.08 -1.54 4.70
C ILE A 60 3.60 -1.57 3.28
N ILE A 61 4.67 -0.82 2.98
CA ILE A 61 5.34 -0.83 1.68
C ILE A 61 6.23 -2.08 1.61
N LEU A 62 5.86 -3.04 0.75
CA LEU A 62 6.59 -4.31 0.59
C LEU A 62 7.80 -4.21 -0.35
N GLY A 63 7.90 -3.10 -1.09
CA GLY A 63 8.99 -2.84 -2.04
C GLY A 63 8.55 -2.93 -3.49
N PHE A 64 9.49 -3.25 -4.37
CA PHE A 64 9.26 -3.26 -5.81
C PHE A 64 9.36 -4.66 -6.38
N GLU A 65 8.43 -5.02 -7.24
CA GLU A 65 8.52 -6.20 -8.08
C GLU A 65 8.70 -5.81 -9.54
N TYR A 66 9.50 -6.60 -10.23
CA TYR A 66 9.74 -6.44 -11.65
C TYR A 66 9.01 -7.56 -12.41
N ALA A 67 8.15 -7.20 -13.35
CA ALA A 67 7.42 -8.14 -14.18
C ALA A 67 7.76 -7.88 -15.67
N GLY A 68 8.25 -8.90 -16.36
CA GLY A 68 8.45 -8.88 -17.82
C GLY A 68 9.72 -9.57 -18.30
N SER A 69 9.64 -10.13 -19.51
CA SER A 69 10.75 -10.80 -20.22
C SER A 69 11.47 -9.90 -21.24
N GLU A 70 10.87 -8.76 -21.61
CA GLU A 70 11.37 -7.83 -22.66
C GLU A 70 11.34 -6.36 -22.21
N ASP A 71 10.22 -5.89 -21.62
CA ASP A 71 10.12 -4.58 -20.94
C ASP A 71 9.95 -4.82 -19.44
N THR A 72 10.99 -4.55 -18.65
CA THR A 72 10.97 -4.73 -17.20
C THR A 72 10.02 -3.71 -16.55
N LYS A 73 8.74 -4.06 -16.36
CA LYS A 73 7.78 -3.19 -15.65
C LYS A 73 8.01 -3.30 -14.15
N ARG A 74 8.16 -2.16 -13.49
CA ARG A 74 8.34 -2.08 -12.04
C ARG A 74 7.00 -1.79 -11.38
N TYR A 75 6.63 -2.56 -10.38
CA TYR A 75 5.41 -2.39 -9.60
C TYR A 75 5.79 -2.17 -8.14
N GLN A 76 5.24 -1.13 -7.52
CA GLN A 76 5.36 -0.93 -6.08
C GLN A 76 4.23 -1.68 -5.37
N LYS A 77 4.59 -2.61 -4.49
CA LYS A 77 3.63 -3.38 -3.70
C LYS A 77 3.47 -2.79 -2.31
N ALA A 78 2.26 -2.85 -1.82
CA ALA A 78 1.90 -2.41 -0.49
C ALA A 78 0.72 -3.21 0.06
N GLN A 79 0.57 -3.20 1.38
CA GLN A 79 -0.57 -3.78 2.08
C GLN A 79 -1.27 -2.68 2.87
N ALA A 80 -2.58 -2.56 2.67
CA ALA A 80 -3.44 -1.75 3.50
C ALA A 80 -3.77 -2.53 4.77
N ILE A 81 -3.42 -1.98 5.93
CA ILE A 81 -3.64 -2.60 7.23
C ILE A 81 -4.65 -1.80 8.05
N LYS A 82 -5.40 -2.51 8.86
CA LYS A 82 -6.33 -1.96 9.85
C LYS A 82 -5.94 -2.49 11.21
N TYR A 83 -5.75 -1.60 12.17
CA TYR A 83 -5.42 -2.03 13.53
C TYR A 83 -6.60 -2.81 14.11
N ILE A 84 -6.29 -3.87 14.85
CA ILE A 84 -7.25 -4.62 15.63
C ILE A 84 -6.93 -4.34 17.10
N ASP A 85 -7.98 -3.96 17.84
CA ASP A 85 -7.94 -3.85 19.31
C ASP A 85 -8.16 -5.23 19.93
#